data_AF-A0A7C5YAL2-F1
#
_entry.id   AF-A0A7C5YAL2-F1
#
_cell.length_a   1.000
_cell.length_b   1.000
_cell.length_c   1.000
_cell.angle_alpha   90.00
_cell.angle_beta   90.00
_cell.angle_gamma   90.00
#
_symmetry.space_group_name_H-M   'P 1'
#
loop_
_entity.id
_entity.type
_entity.pdbx_description
1 polymer ?
#
loop_
_entity_poly.entity_id
_entity_poly.type
_entity_poly.pdbx_seq_one_letter_code
_entity_poly.pdbx_strand_id
1 'polypeptide(L)'
;MEIKFFDEKTNKFYKLVPTSTWPTLEISGIHMHRIKEVDPKTDTELKIKALGRIYGKVLDVCTGLGYTAILAARRKSVKKVVTIEKDENVIKIAKQNEFS
;
A
#
# COMPACT_ATOMS: atom_id res chain seq x y z
N MET A 1 -13.61 1.23 13.65
CA MET A 1 -12.63 0.91 14.70
C MET A 1 -11.30 1.52 14.27
N GLU A 2 -10.59 2.23 15.14
CA GLU A 2 -9.32 2.86 14.79
C GLU A 2 -8.19 1.82 14.86
N ILE A 3 -7.49 1.56 13.75
CA ILE A 3 -6.38 0.60 13.69
C ILE A 3 -5.08 1.36 13.96
N LYS A 4 -4.51 1.16 15.15
CA LYS A 4 -3.23 1.74 15.56
C LYS A 4 -2.53 0.89 16.61
N PHE A 5 -1.21 0.88 16.60
CA PHE A 5 -0.41 0.24 17.65
C PHE A 5 1.04 0.76 17.63
N PHE A 6 1.72 0.58 18.75
CA PHE A 6 3.16 0.78 18.86
C PHE A 6 3.85 -0.59 18.93
N ASP A 7 4.96 -0.76 18.22
CA ASP A 7 5.77 -1.96 18.31
C ASP A 7 7.09 -1.65 19.03
N GLU A 8 7.25 -2.24 20.21
CA GLU A 8 8.42 -2.01 21.06
C GLU A 8 9.72 -2.50 20.41
N LYS A 9 9.66 -3.54 19.57
CA LYS A 9 10.85 -4.10 18.91
C LYS A 9 11.42 -3.14 17.86
N THR A 10 10.55 -2.55 17.05
CA THR A 10 10.96 -1.58 16.02
C THR A 10 11.01 -0.14 16.55
N ASN A 11 10.50 0.11 17.75
CA ASN A 11 10.33 1.43 18.36
C ASN A 11 9.57 2.40 17.44
N LYS A 12 8.50 1.90 16.80
CA LYS A 12 7.70 2.65 15.82
C LYS A 12 6.21 2.58 16.15
N PHE A 13 5.53 3.68 15.90
CA PHE A 13 4.08 3.77 15.97
C PHE A 13 3.49 3.60 14.57
N TYR A 14 2.43 2.81 14.45
CA TYR A 14 1.75 2.56 13.19
C TYR A 14 0.27 2.88 13.31
N LYS A 15 -0.29 3.48 12.27
CA LYS A 15 -1.71 3.85 12.22
C LYS A 15 -2.25 3.74 10.80
N LEU A 16 -3.44 3.16 10.65
CA LEU A 16 -4.21 3.27 9.42
C LEU A 16 -5.06 4.55 9.50
N VAL A 17 -4.73 5.52 8.67
CA VAL A 17 -5.37 6.85 8.69
C VAL A 17 -6.39 6.92 7.54
N PRO A 18 -7.68 7.11 7.83
CA PRO A 18 -8.68 7.29 6.78
C PRO A 18 -8.40 8.56 5.97
N THR A 19 -8.68 8.51 4.67
CA THR A 19 -8.68 9.68 3.78
C THR A 19 -10.05 9.78 3.09
N SER A 20 -10.22 10.70 2.15
CA SER A 20 -11.44 10.79 1.34
C SER A 20 -11.65 9.59 0.39
N THR A 21 -10.60 8.81 0.08
CA THR A 21 -10.68 7.65 -0.81
C THR A 21 -10.18 6.39 -0.12
N TRP A 22 -8.93 5.99 -0.35
CA TRP A 22 -8.27 4.87 0.30
C TRP A 22 -7.43 5.37 1.47
N PRO A 23 -7.36 4.65 2.60
CA PRO A 23 -6.57 5.08 3.74
C PRO A 23 -5.08 5.12 3.42
N THR A 24 -4.34 5.92 4.18
CA THR A 24 -2.88 5.94 4.17
C THR A 24 -2.35 5.22 5.40
N LEU A 25 -1.22 4.53 5.22
CA LEU A 25 -0.41 4.08 6.34
C LEU A 25 0.39 5.26 6.88
N GLU A 26 0.38 5.45 8.19
CA GLU A 26 1.30 6.30 8.91
C GLU A 26 2.28 5.45 9.72
N ILE A 27 3.56 5.79 9.67
CA ILE A 27 4.60 5.22 10.53
C ILE A 27 5.34 6.37 11.22
N SER A 28 5.27 6.41 12.55
CA SER A 28 5.89 7.42 13.41
C SER A 28 5.65 8.86 12.93
N GLY A 29 4.40 9.20 12.60
CA GLY A 29 3.99 10.54 12.17
C GLY A 29 4.20 10.83 10.68
N ILE A 30 4.73 9.88 9.89
CA ILE A 30 4.99 10.07 8.46
C ILE A 30 3.96 9.28 7.64
N HIS A 31 3.24 9.97 6.76
CA HIS A 31 2.33 9.33 5.81
C HIS A 31 3.08 8.67 4.65
N MET A 32 2.74 7.41 4.37
CA MET A 32 3.42 6.59 3.36
C MET A 32 2.80 6.71 1.95
N HIS A 33 1.63 7.33 1.84
CA HIS A 33 0.96 7.62 0.57
C HIS A 33 0.78 9.13 0.41
N ARG A 34 0.61 9.57 -0.84
CA ARG A 34 0.20 10.94 -1.12
C ARG A 34 -1.21 11.15 -0.59
N ILE A 35 -1.37 12.22 0.17
CA ILE A 35 -2.65 12.66 0.73
C ILE A 35 -2.91 14.15 0.49
N LYS A 36 -1.92 14.87 -0.05
CA LYS A 36 -2.00 16.28 -0.42
C LYS A 36 -2.01 16.36 -1.93
N GLU A 37 -2.94 17.14 -2.48
CA GLU A 37 -3.20 17.36 -3.93
C GLU A 37 -3.68 16.12 -4.70
N VAL A 38 -3.20 14.93 -4.34
CA VAL A 38 -3.61 13.65 -4.92
C VAL A 38 -3.82 12.66 -3.79
N ASP A 39 -4.96 11.97 -3.83
CA ASP A 39 -5.33 10.94 -2.85
C ASP A 39 -4.67 9.59 -3.16
N PRO A 40 -4.62 8.64 -2.19
CA PRO A 40 -3.89 7.39 -2.37
C PRO A 40 -4.41 6.52 -3.52
N LYS A 41 -5.72 6.54 -3.79
CA LYS A 41 -6.32 5.78 -4.90
C LYS A 41 -5.85 6.35 -6.24
N THR A 42 -6.06 7.64 -6.45
CA THR A 42 -5.68 8.32 -7.70
C THR A 42 -4.17 8.21 -7.94
N ASP A 43 -3.34 8.36 -6.91
CA ASP A 43 -1.89 8.20 -7.05
C ASP A 43 -1.49 6.79 -7.50
N THR A 44 -2.14 5.76 -6.96
CA THR A 44 -1.90 4.36 -7.36
C THR A 44 -2.32 4.13 -8.82
N GLU A 45 -3.47 4.64 -9.24
CA GLU A 45 -3.94 4.55 -10.62
C GLU A 45 -2.98 5.26 -11.60
N LEU A 46 -2.47 6.44 -11.22
CA LEU A 46 -1.48 7.19 -11.99
C LEU A 46 -0.15 6.42 -12.11
N LYS A 47 0.33 5.80 -11.02
CA LYS A 47 1.54 4.94 -11.05
C LYS A 47 1.36 3.79 -12.03
N ILE A 48 0.25 3.07 -11.97
CA ILE A 48 -0.03 1.95 -12.88
C ILE A 48 -0.12 2.44 -14.33
N LYS A 49 -0.74 3.60 -14.57
CA LYS A 49 -0.80 4.21 -15.90
C LYS A 49 0.59 4.57 -16.43
N ALA A 50 1.44 5.14 -15.59
CA ALA A 50 2.80 5.55 -15.95
C ALA A 50 3.71 4.35 -16.32
N LEU A 51 3.50 3.18 -15.72
CA LEU A 51 4.20 1.95 -16.09
C LEU A 51 3.81 1.41 -17.48
N GLY A 52 2.72 1.91 -18.06
CA GLY A 52 2.24 1.48 -19.37
C GLY A 52 1.78 0.02 -19.40
N ARG A 53 2.32 -0.77 -20.34
CA ARG A 53 1.95 -2.18 -20.50
C ARG A 53 2.84 -3.08 -19.63
N ILE A 54 2.33 -3.43 -18.45
CA ILE A 54 2.90 -4.50 -17.61
C ILE A 54 2.36 -5.88 -18.02
N TYR A 55 3.19 -6.92 -17.98
CA TYR A 55 2.80 -8.26 -18.40
C TYR A 55 3.66 -9.35 -17.74
N GLY A 56 3.18 -10.59 -17.77
CA GLY A 56 3.95 -11.74 -17.26
C GLY A 56 4.01 -11.78 -15.73
N LYS A 57 5.20 -12.06 -15.18
CA LYS A 57 5.44 -12.07 -13.73
C LYS A 57 5.98 -10.71 -13.31
N VAL A 58 5.33 -10.06 -12.36
CA VAL A 58 5.72 -8.73 -11.86
C VAL A 58 6.24 -8.87 -10.43
N LEU A 59 7.35 -8.19 -10.13
CA LEU A 59 7.85 -7.99 -8.77
C LEU A 59 7.46 -6.59 -8.31
N ASP A 60 6.80 -6.52 -7.17
CA ASP A 60 6.51 -5.31 -6.42
C ASP A 60 7.33 -5.36 -5.11
N VAL A 61 7.92 -4.25 -4.71
CA VAL A 61 8.75 -4.16 -3.50
C VAL A 61 8.26 -2.98 -2.68
N CYS A 62 8.33 -3.10 -1.35
CA CYS A 62 7.77 -2.15 -0.39
C CYS A 62 6.23 -2.18 -0.39
N THR A 63 5.65 -3.39 -0.41
CA THR A 63 4.20 -3.68 -0.50
C THR A 63 3.32 -2.61 0.13
N GLY A 64 3.64 -2.14 1.34
CA GLY A 64 2.85 -1.13 2.02
C GLY A 64 1.45 -1.66 2.30
N LEU A 65 0.44 -0.92 1.85
CA LEU A 65 -0.97 -1.38 1.89
C LEU A 65 -1.37 -2.19 0.65
N GLY A 66 -0.43 -2.56 -0.23
CA GLY A 66 -0.68 -3.47 -1.36
C GLY A 66 -1.37 -2.85 -2.58
N TYR A 67 -1.74 -1.57 -2.55
CA TYR A 67 -2.52 -0.93 -3.61
C TYR A 67 -1.93 -1.11 -5.02
N THR A 68 -0.63 -0.83 -5.18
CA THR A 68 0.05 -0.97 -6.46
C THR A 68 0.09 -2.44 -6.91
N ALA A 69 0.44 -3.37 -6.00
CA ALA A 69 0.48 -4.80 -6.29
C ALA A 69 -0.89 -5.34 -6.75
N ILE A 70 -1.97 -4.92 -6.08
CA ILE A 70 -3.34 -5.32 -6.40
C ILE A 70 -3.76 -4.78 -7.77
N LEU A 71 -3.56 -3.49 -8.02
CA LEU A 71 -3.91 -2.92 -9.32
C LEU A 71 -3.05 -3.50 -10.45
N ALA A 72 -1.79 -3.83 -10.20
CA ALA A 72 -0.95 -4.55 -11.15
C ALA A 72 -1.49 -5.96 -11.44
N ALA A 73 -1.89 -6.71 -10.40
CA ALA A 73 -2.45 -8.05 -10.54
C ALA A 73 -3.78 -8.08 -11.31
N ARG A 74 -4.56 -6.99 -11.25
CA ARG A 74 -5.82 -6.86 -12.01
C ARG A 74 -5.62 -6.65 -13.52
N ARG A 75 -4.39 -6.42 -14.00
CA ARG A 75 -4.13 -6.26 -15.44
C ARG A 75 -4.15 -7.62 -16.14
N LYS A 76 -4.99 -7.76 -17.17
CA LYS A 76 -5.17 -9.03 -17.93
C LYS A 76 -3.87 -9.65 -18.43
N SER A 77 -2.86 -8.85 -18.74
CA SER A 77 -1.56 -9.30 -19.24
C SER A 77 -0.61 -9.79 -18.14
N VAL A 78 -0.92 -9.54 -16.87
CA VAL A 78 -0.14 -9.98 -15.71
C VAL A 78 -0.62 -11.36 -15.28
N LYS A 79 0.32 -12.30 -15.17
CA LYS A 79 0.08 -13.69 -14.77
C LYS A 79 0.22 -13.89 -13.27
N LYS A 80 1.14 -13.15 -12.63
CA LYS A 80 1.42 -13.24 -11.20
C LYS A 80 2.10 -11.96 -10.74
N VAL A 81 1.72 -11.46 -9.57
CA VAL A 81 2.50 -10.46 -8.83
C VAL A 81 3.12 -11.15 -7.63
N VAL A 82 4.42 -10.94 -7.43
CA VAL A 82 5.11 -11.24 -6.18
C VAL A 82 5.37 -9.90 -5.53
N THR A 83 4.91 -9.70 -4.29
CA THR A 83 5.18 -8.48 -3.54
C THR A 83 5.97 -8.82 -2.28
N ILE A 84 6.91 -7.95 -1.89
CA ILE A 84 7.78 -8.14 -0.74
C ILE A 84 7.70 -6.92 0.17
N GLU A 85 7.34 -7.17 1.42
CA GLU A 85 7.38 -6.21 2.52
C GLU A 85 8.41 -6.67 3.54
N LYS A 86 9.24 -5.73 3.98
CA LYS A 86 10.25 -5.99 5.00
C LYS A 86 9.63 -5.99 6.39
N ASP A 87 8.65 -5.12 6.62
CA ASP A 87 8.11 -4.85 7.93
C ASP A 87 6.81 -5.63 8.19
N GLU A 88 6.86 -6.62 9.08
CA GLU A 88 5.69 -7.43 9.41
C GLU A 88 4.52 -6.61 9.98
N ASN A 89 4.79 -5.46 10.60
CA ASN A 89 3.75 -4.59 11.14
C ASN A 89 2.97 -3.89 10.03
N VAL A 90 3.62 -3.59 8.91
CA VAL A 90 2.97 -3.08 7.70
C VAL A 90 2.02 -4.12 7.12
N ILE A 91 2.43 -5.39 7.05
CA ILE A 91 1.55 -6.49 6.63
C ILE A 91 0.37 -6.68 7.61
N LYS A 92 0.60 -6.58 8.93
CA LYS A 92 -0.46 -6.68 9.94
C LYS A 92 -1.51 -5.59 9.77
N ILE A 93 -1.11 -4.35 9.45
CA ILE A 93 -2.05 -3.27 9.17
C ILE A 93 -2.76 -3.47 7.83
N ALA A 94 -2.03 -3.83 6.77
CA ALA A 94 -2.62 -4.07 5.46
C ALA A 94 -3.74 -5.10 5.54
N LYS A 95 -3.58 -6.19 6.29
CA LYS A 95 -4.63 -7.22 6.48
C LYS A 95 -5.93 -6.72 7.13
N GLN A 96 -5.90 -5.56 7.77
CA GLN A 96 -7.07 -4.93 8.41
C GLN A 96 -7.68 -3.82 7.55
N ASN A 97 -7.07 -3.51 6.42
CA ASN A 97 -7.56 -2.52 5.47
C ASN A 97 -8.43 -3.19 4.40
N GLU A 98 -9.65 -2.70 4.19
CA GLU A 98 -10.60 -3.28 3.23
C GLU A 98 -10.16 -3.16 1.76
N PHE A 99 -9.20 -2.28 1.47
CA PHE A 99 -8.66 -2.03 0.13
C PHE A 99 -7.37 -2.80 -0.17
N SER A 100 -6.86 -3.57 0.81
CA SER A 100 -5.64 -4.37 0.72
C SER A 100 -5.88 -5.82 0.32
#